data_AF-A0A1Q9NIB5-F1
#
_entry.id   AF-A0A1Q9NIB5-F1
#
_cell.length_a   1.000
_cell.length_b   1.000
_cell.length_c   1.000
_cell.angle_alpha   90.00
_cell.angle_beta   90.00
_cell.angle_gamma   90.00
#
_symmetry.space_group_name_H-M   'P 1'
#
loop_
_entity.id
_entity.type
_entity.pdbx_description
1 polymer ?
#
loop_
_entity_poly.entity_id
_entity_poly.type
_entity_poly.pdbx_seq_one_letter_code
_entity_poly.pdbx_strand_id
1 'polypeptide(L)'
;MSEDKTNYFTDDILIDTKWVAENLGILSTDSPNPEYRLVESNEDPLLYRANHIPGAIEIDWTEDLNDPLTRDYINKKEFQKLLREKGIANNTTVIFYGDKNNWWSSYALWVFQLFGHTKVKLMNGGRIKWDLE
;
A
#
# COMPACT_ATOMS: atom_id res chain seq x y z
N MET A 1 -18.06 24.65 3.01
CA MET A 1 -16.80 24.64 2.24
C MET A 1 -16.94 23.53 1.22
N SER A 2 -16.99 23.87 -0.07
CA SER A 2 -17.05 22.88 -1.15
C SER A 2 -15.72 22.13 -1.18
N GLU A 3 -15.77 20.80 -1.12
CA GLU A 3 -14.62 19.96 -1.47
C GLU A 3 -14.23 20.29 -2.90
N ASP A 4 -13.05 20.89 -3.08
CA ASP A 4 -12.47 21.17 -4.38
C ASP A 4 -12.01 19.82 -4.96
N LYS A 5 -12.95 19.08 -5.57
CA LYS A 5 -12.65 17.81 -6.24
C LYS A 5 -11.80 18.12 -7.45
N THR A 6 -10.49 18.00 -7.26
CA THR A 6 -9.53 18.00 -8.36
C THR A 6 -9.83 16.76 -9.20
N ASN A 7 -10.44 16.94 -10.38
CA ASN A 7 -10.71 15.84 -11.30
C ASN A 7 -9.38 15.35 -11.90
N TYR A 8 -8.92 14.18 -11.48
CA TYR A 8 -7.82 13.50 -12.15
C TYR A 8 -8.38 12.59 -13.26
N PHE A 9 -7.61 12.38 -14.32
CA PHE A 9 -7.93 11.37 -15.33
C PHE A 9 -7.95 9.94 -14.76
N THR A 10 -7.41 9.75 -13.56
CA THR A 10 -7.28 8.47 -12.86
C THR A 10 -7.81 8.56 -11.43
N ASP A 11 -8.98 9.17 -11.22
CA ASP A 11 -9.61 9.20 -9.89
C ASP A 11 -9.73 7.80 -9.26
N ASP A 12 -9.79 6.75 -10.09
CA ASP A 12 -9.80 5.36 -9.67
C ASP A 12 -8.53 4.87 -8.94
N ILE A 13 -7.37 5.55 -9.08
CA ILE A 13 -6.12 5.14 -8.42
C ILE A 13 -5.91 5.82 -7.07
N LEU A 14 -6.59 6.92 -6.78
CA LEU A 14 -6.45 7.64 -5.52
C LEU A 14 -7.56 7.24 -4.54
N ILE A 15 -7.24 7.32 -3.25
CA ILE A 15 -8.22 7.16 -2.18
C ILE A 15 -7.92 8.13 -1.04
N ASP A 16 -8.94 8.79 -0.51
CA ASP A 16 -8.71 9.78 0.54
C ASP A 16 -8.49 9.15 1.91
N THR A 17 -7.66 9.80 2.73
CA THR A 17 -7.45 9.50 4.16
C THR A 17 -8.75 9.35 4.94
N LYS A 18 -9.72 10.23 4.67
CA LYS A 18 -11.08 10.15 5.25
C LYS A 18 -11.77 8.81 4.97
N TRP A 19 -11.71 8.32 3.74
CA TRP A 19 -12.28 7.03 3.40
C TRP A 19 -11.59 5.90 4.17
N VAL A 20 -10.25 5.96 4.29
CA VAL A 20 -9.48 4.96 5.05
C VAL A 20 -9.91 4.95 6.52
N ALA A 21 -10.05 6.12 7.14
CA ALA A 21 -10.50 6.26 8.53
C ALA A 21 -11.91 5.68 8.75
N GLU A 22 -12.84 5.93 7.84
CA GLU A 22 -14.22 5.43 7.90
C GLU A 22 -14.32 3.91 7.66
N ASN A 23 -13.27 3.27 7.11
CA ASN A 23 -13.28 1.88 6.67
C ASN A 23 -12.24 0.98 7.37
N LEU A 24 -11.63 1.40 8.48
CA LEU A 24 -10.62 0.60 9.21
C LEU A 24 -11.10 -0.82 9.54
N GLY A 25 -12.39 -1.01 9.82
CA GLY A 25 -12.96 -2.33 10.12
C GLY A 25 -12.81 -3.35 9.00
N ILE A 26 -12.87 -2.91 7.72
CA ILE A 26 -12.70 -3.79 6.55
C ILE A 26 -11.24 -3.89 6.08
N LEU A 27 -10.36 -3.00 6.56
CA LEU A 27 -8.93 -3.01 6.27
C LEU A 27 -8.12 -3.92 7.22
N SER A 28 -8.74 -4.40 8.30
CA SER A 28 -8.09 -5.25 9.31
C SER A 28 -7.49 -6.55 8.76
N THR A 29 -6.35 -6.94 9.31
CA THR A 29 -5.65 -8.21 9.02
C THR A 29 -6.46 -9.45 9.36
N ASP A 30 -7.42 -9.35 10.28
CA ASP A 30 -8.16 -10.51 10.82
C ASP A 30 -9.23 -11.08 9.86
N SER A 31 -9.48 -10.41 8.73
CA SER A 31 -10.45 -10.90 7.74
C SER A 31 -9.90 -12.12 6.98
N PRO A 32 -10.67 -13.23 6.89
CA PRO A 32 -10.23 -14.46 6.22
C PRO A 32 -10.11 -14.33 4.69
N ASN A 33 -10.73 -13.30 4.09
CA ASN A 33 -10.46 -12.88 2.72
C ASN A 33 -10.87 -11.41 2.57
N PRO A 34 -9.98 -10.47 2.86
CA PRO A 34 -10.31 -9.07 2.79
C PRO A 34 -10.22 -8.64 1.34
N GLU A 35 -11.34 -8.08 0.89
CA GLU A 35 -11.42 -7.36 -0.36
C GLU A 35 -10.40 -6.20 -0.43
N TYR A 36 -9.96 -5.68 0.73
CA TYR A 36 -9.02 -4.56 0.84
C TYR A 36 -7.83 -4.86 1.75
N ARG A 37 -6.64 -4.45 1.34
CA ARG A 37 -5.43 -4.49 2.17
C ARG A 37 -4.76 -3.13 2.20
N LEU A 38 -4.53 -2.62 3.41
CA LEU A 38 -3.77 -1.39 3.62
C LEU A 38 -2.30 -1.74 3.78
N VAL A 39 -1.44 -1.12 2.97
CA VAL A 39 0.00 -1.41 2.91
C VAL A 39 0.78 -0.12 3.16
N GLU A 40 1.66 -0.17 4.15
CA GLU A 40 2.67 0.86 4.36
C GLU A 40 3.98 0.47 3.66
N SER A 41 4.57 1.40 2.92
CA SER A 41 5.92 1.25 2.36
C SER A 41 6.64 2.59 2.40
N ASN A 42 7.78 2.61 3.08
CA ASN A 42 8.54 3.82 3.44
C ASN A 42 9.99 3.76 2.97
N GLU A 43 10.64 4.93 2.96
CA GLU A 43 12.11 5.01 2.90
C GLU A 43 12.73 4.52 4.21
N ASP A 44 12.19 4.96 5.33
CA ASP A 44 12.66 4.62 6.67
C ASP A 44 11.96 3.34 7.19
N PRO A 45 12.67 2.21 7.33
CA PRO A 45 12.10 0.93 7.75
C PRO A 45 11.71 0.89 9.25
N LEU A 46 12.03 1.94 10.01
CA LEU A 46 11.66 2.01 11.43
C LEU A 46 10.28 2.65 11.65
N LEU A 47 9.75 3.38 10.67
CA LEU A 47 8.51 4.15 10.81
C LEU A 47 7.29 3.27 11.06
N TYR A 48 7.15 2.18 10.30
CA TYR A 48 6.02 1.26 10.46
C TYR A 48 5.98 0.68 11.89
N ARG A 49 7.13 0.23 12.41
CA ARG A 49 7.22 -0.34 13.76
C ARG A 49 6.95 0.68 14.86
N ALA A 50 7.29 1.94 14.63
CA ALA A 50 7.06 3.01 15.59
C ALA A 50 5.56 3.32 15.73
N ASN A 51 4.85 3.48 14.62
CA ASN A 51 3.41 3.66 14.56
C ASN A 51 2.92 3.45 13.13
N HIS A 52 1.78 2.82 12.92
CA HIS A 52 1.16 2.65 11.60
C HIS A 52 -0.36 2.69 11.72
N ILE A 53 -1.05 2.84 10.59
CA ILE A 53 -2.52 2.84 10.56
C ILE A 53 -3.02 1.47 11.04
N PRO A 54 -4.02 1.38 11.94
CA PRO A 54 -4.53 0.11 12.41
C PRO A 54 -4.94 -0.83 11.27
N GLY A 55 -4.43 -2.07 11.31
CA GLY A 55 -4.68 -3.08 10.28
C GLY A 55 -3.81 -2.97 9.04
N ALA A 56 -2.94 -1.94 8.93
CA ALA A 56 -1.93 -1.89 7.89
C ALA A 56 -0.91 -3.03 8.05
N ILE A 57 -0.37 -3.48 6.93
CA ILE A 57 0.80 -4.36 6.86
C ILE A 57 1.96 -3.60 6.22
N GLU A 58 3.18 -4.04 6.50
CA GLU A 58 4.38 -3.47 5.89
C GLU A 58 4.74 -4.21 4.58
N ILE A 59 5.17 -3.47 3.57
CA ILE A 59 5.97 -3.98 2.44
C ILE A 59 7.29 -3.19 2.42
N ASP A 60 8.38 -3.88 2.76
CA ASP A 60 9.72 -3.30 2.72
C ASP A 60 10.25 -3.34 1.28
N TRP A 61 10.55 -2.18 0.71
CA TRP A 61 10.99 -2.12 -0.68
C TRP A 61 12.34 -2.81 -0.91
N THR A 62 13.21 -2.86 0.10
CA THR A 62 14.54 -3.47 0.00
C THR A 62 14.45 -4.98 0.20
N GLU A 63 13.81 -5.41 1.29
CA GLU A 63 13.82 -6.82 1.70
C GLU A 63 12.71 -7.64 1.03
N ASP A 64 11.53 -7.07 0.78
CA ASP A 64 10.40 -7.81 0.22
C ASP A 64 10.37 -7.79 -1.32
N LEU A 65 10.90 -6.75 -1.98
CA LEU A 65 10.69 -6.52 -3.43
C LEU A 65 11.93 -6.68 -4.31
N ASN A 66 13.13 -6.78 -3.74
CA ASN A 66 14.39 -6.91 -4.49
C ASN A 66 15.04 -8.29 -4.28
N ASP A 67 15.75 -8.76 -5.30
CA ASP A 67 16.63 -9.92 -5.17
C ASP A 67 17.81 -9.58 -4.24
N PRO A 68 18.18 -10.46 -3.28
CA PRO A 68 19.21 -10.14 -2.29
C PRO A 68 20.64 -10.18 -2.83
N LEU A 69 20.86 -10.70 -4.04
CA LEU A 69 22.20 -10.90 -4.61
C LEU A 69 22.45 -10.06 -5.87
N THR A 70 21.39 -9.79 -6.63
CA THR A 70 21.44 -9.11 -7.91
C THR A 70 20.64 -7.81 -7.87
N ARG A 71 21.00 -6.86 -8.74
CA ARG A 71 20.25 -5.61 -8.86
C ARG A 71 19.04 -5.81 -9.78
N ASP A 72 18.10 -6.62 -9.32
CA ASP A 72 16.84 -6.92 -9.98
C ASP A 72 15.73 -7.13 -8.94
N TYR A 73 14.48 -7.13 -9.39
CA TYR A 73 13.34 -7.46 -8.55
C TYR A 73 13.30 -8.96 -8.23
N ILE A 74 12.58 -9.32 -7.17
CA ILE A 74 12.24 -10.72 -6.91
C ILE A 74 11.53 -11.36 -8.11
N ASN A 75 11.61 -12.67 -8.25
CA ASN A 75 10.91 -13.35 -9.34
C ASN A 75 9.41 -13.54 -9.04
N LYS A 76 8.64 -13.94 -10.07
CA LYS A 76 7.19 -14.17 -9.96
C LYS A 76 6.80 -15.14 -8.84
N LYS A 77 7.61 -16.18 -8.57
CA LYS A 77 7.31 -17.19 -7.56
C LYS A 77 7.47 -16.62 -6.15
N GLU A 78 8.51 -15.82 -5.94
CA GLU A 78 8.74 -15.06 -4.70
C GLU A 78 7.64 -14.03 -4.49
N PHE A 79 7.26 -13.27 -5.52
CA PHE A 79 6.19 -12.28 -5.40
C PHE A 79 4.87 -12.94 -4.99
N GLN A 80 4.53 -14.08 -5.59
CA GLN A 80 3.35 -14.85 -5.18
C GLN A 80 3.44 -15.40 -3.74
N LYS A 81 4.65 -15.73 -3.27
CA LYS A 81 4.88 -16.16 -1.88
C LYS A 81 4.66 -15.00 -0.92
N LEU A 82 5.25 -13.85 -1.22
CA LEU A 82 5.06 -12.60 -0.48
C LEU A 82 3.57 -12.25 -0.35
N LEU A 83 2.82 -12.24 -1.45
CA LEU A 83 1.38 -11.91 -1.40
C LEU A 83 0.59 -12.87 -0.50
N ARG A 84 0.89 -14.17 -0.54
CA ARG A 84 0.24 -15.15 0.36
C ARG A 84 0.57 -14.88 1.83
N GLU A 85 1.82 -14.59 2.14
CA GLU A 85 2.28 -14.29 3.51
C GLU A 85 1.66 -13.01 4.04
N LYS A 86 1.44 -12.03 3.16
CA LYS A 86 0.82 -10.73 3.47
C LYS A 86 -0.72 -10.76 3.37
N GLY A 87 -1.32 -11.92 3.10
CA GLY A 87 -2.77 -12.09 3.01
C GLY A 87 -3.42 -11.27 1.89
N ILE A 88 -2.76 -11.17 0.73
CA ILE A 88 -3.22 -10.49 -0.48
C ILE A 88 -3.60 -11.55 -1.52
N ALA A 89 -4.87 -11.61 -1.90
CA ALA A 89 -5.37 -12.46 -2.97
C ALA A 89 -5.39 -11.71 -4.32
N ASN A 90 -5.51 -12.43 -5.42
CA ASN A 90 -5.54 -11.84 -6.78
C ASN A 90 -6.64 -10.78 -6.96
N ASN A 91 -7.74 -10.87 -6.22
CA ASN A 91 -8.86 -9.94 -6.29
C ASN A 91 -8.84 -8.85 -5.22
N THR A 92 -7.88 -8.86 -4.29
CA THR A 92 -7.71 -7.87 -3.23
C THR A 92 -7.32 -6.52 -3.83
N THR A 93 -7.99 -5.46 -3.40
CA THR A 93 -7.59 -4.07 -3.66
C THR A 93 -6.54 -3.67 -2.63
N VAL A 94 -5.33 -3.37 -3.09
CA VAL A 94 -4.21 -2.97 -2.23
C VAL A 94 -4.11 -1.45 -2.20
N ILE A 95 -4.26 -0.84 -1.02
CA ILE A 95 -4.15 0.59 -0.80
C ILE A 95 -2.77 0.87 -0.21
N PHE A 96 -1.92 1.56 -0.96
CA PHE A 96 -0.57 1.91 -0.54
C PHE A 96 -0.54 3.30 0.12
N TYR A 97 0.28 3.44 1.15
CA TYR A 97 0.65 4.73 1.73
C TYR A 97 2.06 4.68 2.34
N GLY A 98 2.64 5.84 2.63
CA GLY A 98 3.93 5.92 3.29
C GLY A 98 4.47 7.33 3.39
N ASP A 99 5.72 7.43 3.82
CA ASP A 99 6.44 8.66 4.03
C ASP A 99 6.83 9.37 2.72
N LYS A 100 7.47 10.55 2.86
CA LYS A 100 8.03 11.35 1.75
C LYS A 100 7.06 11.54 0.58
N ASN A 101 5.82 11.93 0.88
CA ASN A 101 4.78 12.15 -0.12
C ASN A 101 4.51 10.89 -0.98
N ASN A 102 4.44 9.71 -0.32
CA ASN A 102 4.21 8.40 -0.93
C ASN A 102 5.32 7.93 -1.89
N TRP A 103 6.58 8.34 -1.70
CA TRP A 103 7.64 7.99 -2.65
C TRP A 103 7.79 6.47 -2.81
N TRP A 104 8.05 5.77 -1.71
CA TRP A 104 8.24 4.31 -1.73
C TRP A 104 6.95 3.52 -1.88
N SER A 105 5.83 4.08 -1.43
CA SER A 105 4.51 3.50 -1.63
C SER A 105 4.09 3.54 -3.10
N SER A 106 4.43 4.59 -3.84
CA SER A 106 4.25 4.65 -5.30
C SER A 106 5.16 3.66 -6.03
N TYR A 107 6.40 3.48 -5.56
CA TYR A 107 7.32 2.47 -6.07
C TYR A 107 6.78 1.05 -5.85
N ALA A 108 6.35 0.72 -4.63
CA ALA A 108 5.77 -0.58 -4.31
C ALA A 108 4.51 -0.86 -5.16
N LEU A 109 3.64 0.14 -5.31
CA LEU A 109 2.49 0.08 -6.21
C LEU A 109 2.90 -0.26 -7.64
N TRP A 110 3.93 0.41 -8.18
CA TRP A 110 4.45 0.14 -9.51
C TRP A 110 5.01 -1.29 -9.65
N VAL A 111 5.73 -1.79 -8.64
CA VAL A 111 6.20 -3.19 -8.63
C VAL A 111 5.03 -4.18 -8.65
N PHE A 112 3.95 -3.90 -7.92
CA PHE A 112 2.74 -4.73 -7.97
C PHE A 112 2.13 -4.76 -9.37
N GLN A 113 2.08 -3.61 -10.05
CA GLN A 113 1.62 -3.52 -11.44
C GLN A 113 2.55 -4.25 -12.41
N LEU A 114 3.86 -4.21 -12.20
CA LEU A 114 4.85 -4.97 -12.97
C LEU A 114 4.56 -6.48 -12.95
N PHE A 115 4.12 -7.01 -11.81
CA PHE A 115 3.69 -8.41 -11.68
C PHE A 115 2.23 -8.68 -12.08
N GLY A 116 1.51 -7.66 -12.54
CA GLY A 116 0.14 -7.76 -13.05
C GLY A 116 -0.96 -7.62 -11.98
N HIS A 117 -0.63 -7.25 -10.74
CA HIS A 117 -1.63 -6.92 -9.72
C HIS A 117 -2.09 -5.47 -9.90
N THR A 118 -3.17 -5.27 -10.65
CA THR A 118 -3.64 -3.93 -11.07
C THR A 118 -4.68 -3.31 -10.14
N LYS A 119 -5.25 -4.09 -9.20
CA LYS A 119 -6.17 -3.58 -8.17
C LYS A 119 -5.39 -2.90 -7.06
N VAL A 120 -4.84 -1.74 -7.39
CA VAL A 120 -4.02 -0.94 -6.49
C VAL A 120 -4.55 0.48 -6.41
N LYS A 121 -4.42 1.07 -5.23
CA LYS A 121 -4.76 2.47 -4.96
C LYS A 121 -3.63 3.09 -4.15
N LEU A 122 -3.52 4.41 -4.19
CA LEU A 122 -2.59 5.20 -3.39
C LEU A 122 -3.39 6.14 -2.47
N MET A 123 -3.12 6.10 -1.18
CA MET A 123 -3.77 6.99 -0.22
C MET A 123 -3.28 8.42 -0.42
N ASN A 124 -4.18 9.31 -0.85
CA ASN A 124 -3.88 10.69 -1.18
C ASN A 124 -3.39 11.45 0.06
N GLY A 125 -2.17 11.97 -0.02
CA GLY A 125 -1.46 12.65 1.08
C GLY A 125 -0.57 11.74 1.93
N GLY A 126 -0.72 10.41 1.81
CA GLY A 126 0.16 9.43 2.45
C GLY A 126 0.19 9.52 3.98
N ARG A 127 1.29 9.05 4.56
CA ARG A 127 1.49 9.05 6.02
C ARG A 127 1.42 10.45 6.62
N ILE A 128 2.03 11.44 5.96
CA ILE A 128 2.09 12.82 6.46
C ILE A 128 0.69 13.40 6.65
N LYS A 129 -0.21 13.20 5.69
CA LYS A 129 -1.59 13.71 5.82
C LYS A 129 -2.35 12.97 6.92
N TRP A 130 -2.21 11.64 7.00
CA TRP A 130 -2.85 10.84 8.05
C TRP A 130 -2.45 11.28 9.46
N ASP A 131 -1.15 11.54 9.69
CA ASP A 131 -0.64 11.96 11.01
C ASP A 131 -1.10 13.39 11.41
N LEU A 132 -1.66 14.16 10.48
CA LEU A 132 -2.15 15.53 10.71
C LEU A 132 -3.68 15.61 10.95
N GLU A 133 -4.41 14.51 10.73
CA GLU A 133 -5.86 14.41 10.97
C GLU A 133 -6.19 14.03 12.42
#